data_AF-A0A2S6AYL1-F1
#
_entry.id   AF-A0A2S6AYL1-F1
#
_cell.length_a   1.000
_cell.length_b   1.000
_cell.length_c   1.000
_cell.angle_alpha   90.00
_cell.angle_beta   90.00
_cell.angle_gamma   90.00
#
_symmetry.space_group_name_H-M   'P 1'
#
loop_
_entity.id
_entity.type
_entity.pdbx_description
1 polymer ?
#
loop_
_entity_poly.entity_id
_entity_poly.type
_entity_poly.pdbx_seq_one_letter_code
_entity_poly.pdbx_strand_id
1 'polypeptide(L)' 'IFAAGDCCSFPLALYGGTRVRLESWRNAQDQGIHAAQNMLGADQPYEAIPWFWSDQYDESLQVAGLVDFGSANKIKRESA' A
#
# COMPACT_ATOMS: atom_id res chain seq x y z
N ILE A 1 0.61 -10.00 -20.21
CA ILE A 1 1.64 -10.33 -19.19
C ILE A 1 1.36 -9.44 -17.99
N PHE A 2 1.37 -9.98 -16.78
CA PHE A 2 1.08 -9.25 -15.54
C PHE A 2 2.33 -9.19 -14.64
N ALA A 3 2.38 -8.21 -13.74
CA ALA A 3 3.38 -8.09 -12.69
C ALA A 3 2.68 -7.79 -11.35
N ALA A 4 3.26 -8.26 -10.25
CA ALA A 4 2.72 -8.08 -8.90
C ALA A 4 3.85 -8.05 -7.85
N GLY A 5 3.60 -7.38 -6.72
CA GLY A 5 4.51 -7.32 -5.58
C GLY A 5 5.65 -6.32 -5.75
N ASP A 6 6.77 -6.56 -5.06
CA ASP A 6 7.85 -5.59 -4.85
C ASP A 6 8.53 -5.10 -6.15
N CYS A 7 8.50 -5.92 -7.20
CA CYS A 7 9.05 -5.57 -8.51
C CYS A 7 8.10 -4.69 -9.34
N CYS A 8 6.83 -4.60 -8.95
CA CYS A 8 5.81 -3.92 -9.73
C CYS A 8 5.82 -2.42 -9.45
N SER A 9 6.17 -1.64 -10.47
CA SER A 9 5.96 -0.20 -10.47
C SER A 9 4.69 0.14 -11.25
N PHE A 10 3.79 0.88 -10.64
CA PHE A 10 2.44 1.13 -11.16
C PHE A 10 1.99 2.57 -10.87
N PRO A 11 1.10 3.16 -11.70
CA PRO A 11 0.47 4.45 -11.38
C PRO A 11 -0.57 4.25 -10.28
N LEU A 12 -0.50 5.06 -9.21
CA LEU A 12 -1.47 4.99 -8.12
C LEU A 12 -2.46 6.16 -8.21
N ALA A 13 -3.70 5.85 -8.57
CA ALA A 13 -4.75 6.84 -8.84
C ALA A 13 -5.02 7.77 -7.64
N LEU A 14 -4.95 7.23 -6.43
CA LEU A 14 -5.13 7.98 -5.17
C LEU A 14 -4.18 9.19 -5.04
N TYR A 15 -3.00 9.14 -5.69
CA TYR A 15 -1.99 10.19 -5.66
C TYR A 15 -1.77 10.80 -7.04
N GLY A 16 -2.85 11.07 -7.77
CA GLY A 16 -2.82 11.75 -9.07
C GLY A 16 -2.12 10.95 -10.17
N GLY A 17 -2.06 9.62 -10.04
CA GLY A 17 -1.37 8.76 -11.01
C GLY A 17 0.15 8.72 -10.86
N THR A 18 0.70 9.25 -9.76
CA THR A 18 2.13 9.13 -9.44
C THR A 18 2.57 7.67 -9.50
N ARG A 19 3.68 7.40 -10.20
CA ARG A 19 4.24 6.05 -10.26
C ARG A 19 4.92 5.71 -8.94
N VAL A 20 4.52 4.60 -8.36
CA VAL A 20 5.06 4.10 -7.08
C VAL A 20 5.52 2.67 -7.24
N ARG A 21 6.33 2.22 -6.27
CA ARG A 21 6.72 0.83 -6.07
C ARG A 21 6.70 0.57 -4.57
N LEU A 22 5.93 -0.41 -4.14
CA LEU A 22 5.65 -0.66 -2.73
C LEU A 22 6.23 -2.02 -2.32
N GLU A 23 7.04 -2.02 -1.27
CA GLU A 23 7.71 -3.20 -0.72
C GLU A 23 7.05 -3.58 0.61
N SER A 24 5.81 -4.08 0.54
CA SER A 24 5.09 -4.52 1.74
C SER A 24 4.35 -5.81 1.47
N TRP A 25 4.23 -6.63 2.52
CA TRP A 25 3.48 -7.89 2.45
C TRP A 25 2.06 -7.68 1.94
N ARG A 26 1.38 -6.63 2.41
CA ARG A 26 0.02 -6.33 1.99
C ARG A 26 -0.04 -5.96 0.51
N ASN A 27 0.87 -5.13 0.03
CA ASN A 27 0.94 -4.78 -1.40
C ASN A 27 1.14 -6.03 -2.26
N ALA A 28 2.04 -6.94 -1.86
CA ALA A 28 2.29 -8.18 -2.59
C ALA A 28 1.04 -9.06 -2.65
N GLN A 29 0.31 -9.21 -1.54
CA GLN A 29 -0.95 -9.96 -1.50
C GLN A 29 -2.02 -9.33 -2.39
N ASP A 30 -2.27 -8.02 -2.24
CA ASP A 30 -3.35 -7.34 -2.95
C ASP A 30 -3.08 -7.29 -4.46
N GLN A 31 -1.86 -7.00 -4.89
CA GLN A 31 -1.50 -7.05 -6.31
C GLN A 31 -1.59 -8.47 -6.88
N GLY A 32 -1.24 -9.50 -6.10
CA GLY A 32 -1.36 -10.89 -6.52
C GLY A 32 -2.81 -11.29 -6.80
N ILE A 33 -3.72 -10.95 -5.88
CA ILE A 33 -5.17 -11.18 -6.04
C ILE A 33 -5.69 -10.39 -7.24
N HIS A 34 -5.31 -9.12 -7.35
CA HIS A 34 -5.74 -8.25 -8.43
C HIS A 34 -5.29 -8.74 -9.81
N ALA A 35 -4.02 -9.14 -9.93
CA ALA A 35 -3.48 -9.72 -11.16
C ALA A 35 -4.23 -11.00 -11.56
N ALA A 36 -4.52 -11.89 -10.61
CA ALA A 36 -5.28 -13.11 -10.86
C ALA A 36 -6.72 -12.81 -11.31
N GLN A 37 -7.42 -11.88 -10.67
CA GLN A 37 -8.76 -11.46 -11.08
C GLN A 37 -8.79 -10.91 -12.51
N ASN A 38 -7.81 -10.08 -12.87
CA ASN A 38 -7.74 -9.51 -14.22
C ASN A 38 -7.27 -10.52 -15.27
N MET A 39 -6.45 -11.52 -14.91
CA MET A 39 -6.19 -12.69 -15.77
C MET A 39 -7.47 -13.47 -16.08
N LEU A 40 -8.45 -13.46 -15.16
CA LEU A 40 -9.75 -14.12 -15.30
C LEU A 40 -10.85 -13.23 -15.90
N GLY A 41 -10.50 -12.02 -16.35
CA GLY A 41 -11.42 -11.14 -17.09
C GLY A 41 -12.23 -10.15 -16.25
N ALA A 42 -11.83 -9.87 -15.00
CA ALA A 42 -12.54 -8.92 -14.14
C ALA A 42 -12.44 -7.44 -14.59
N ASP A 43 -11.38 -7.09 -15.32
CA ASP A 43 -11.07 -5.73 -15.84
C ASP A 43 -11.23 -4.61 -14.79
N GLN A 44 -10.71 -4.84 -13.59
CA GLN A 44 -10.79 -3.89 -12.48
C GLN A 44 -9.51 -3.04 -12.38
N PRO A 45 -9.61 -1.78 -11.93
CA PRO A 45 -8.45 -0.96 -11.56
C PRO A 45 -7.88 -1.35 -10.18
N TYR A 46 -6.59 -1.10 -9.97
CA TYR A 46 -5.95 -1.26 -8.66
C TYR A 46 -6.06 0.03 -7.84
N GLU A 47 -6.88 0.01 -6.78
CA GLU A 47 -7.24 1.20 -5.98
C GLU A 47 -6.95 1.04 -4.48
N ALA A 48 -6.14 0.05 -4.10
CA ALA A 48 -5.83 -0.20 -2.70
C ALA A 48 -5.05 0.97 -2.07
N ILE A 49 -5.42 1.34 -0.84
CA ILE A 49 -4.67 2.31 -0.03
C ILE A 49 -3.38 1.63 0.44
N PRO A 50 -2.19 2.17 0.14
CA PRO A 50 -0.93 1.63 0.66
C PRO A 50 -0.95 1.63 2.19
N TRP A 51 -0.62 0.50 2.80
CA TRP A 51 -0.38 0.47 4.24
C TRP A 51 0.59 -0.66 4.59
N PHE A 52 1.23 -0.51 5.74
CA PHE A 52 2.13 -1.51 6.31
C PHE A 52 2.22 -1.32 7.83
N TRP A 53 2.91 -2.24 8.47
CA TRP A 53 3.23 -2.16 9.88
C TRP A 53 4.69 -2.53 10.12
N SER A 54 5.19 -2.13 11.28
CA SER A 54 6.47 -2.55 11.82
C SER A 54 6.29 -2.77 13.31
N ASP A 55 6.73 -3.92 13.78
CA ASP A 55 6.81 -4.21 15.21
C ASP A 55 8.26 -4.01 15.67
N GLN A 56 8.44 -3.22 16.72
CA GLN A 56 9.73 -2.88 17.30
C GLN A 56 9.65 -3.08 18.81
N TYR A 57 10.21 -4.19 19.30
CA TYR A 57 10.04 -4.63 20.69
C TYR A 57 8.54 -4.77 21.03
N ASP A 58 8.08 -4.11 22.08
CA ASP A 58 6.70 -4.13 22.55
C ASP A 58 5.80 -3.08 21.85
N GLU A 59 6.35 -2.35 20.88
CA GLU A 59 5.64 -1.28 20.17
C GLU A 59 5.25 -1.72 18.76
N SER A 60 4.01 -1.41 18.37
CA SER A 60 3.51 -1.64 17.00
C SER A 60 3.26 -0.31 16.31
N LEU A 61 3.91 -0.12 15.16
CA LEU A 61 3.74 1.01 14.28
C LEU A 61 2.86 0.60 13.09
N GLN A 62 1.79 1.34 12.84
CA GLN A 62 0.94 1.16 11.66
C GLN A 62 0.96 2.44 10.82
N VAL A 63 1.16 2.29 9.51
CA VAL A 63 1.23 3.40 8.56
C VAL A 63 0.23 3.14 7.45
N ALA A 64 -0.65 4.11 7.19
CA ALA A 64 -1.59 4.10 6.07
C ALA A 64 -1.40 5.36 5.21
N GLY A 65 -1.36 5.16 3.90
CA GLY A 65 -1.04 6.16 2.90
C GLY A 65 0.47 6.35 2.67
N LEU A 66 0.79 7.30 1.79
CA LEU A 66 2.15 7.73 1.48
C LEU A 66 2.45 9.05 2.19
N VAL A 67 3.50 9.04 3.02
CA VAL A 67 3.88 10.17 3.86
C VAL A 67 4.26 11.42 3.07
N ASP A 68 4.80 11.26 1.86
CA ASP A 68 5.19 12.36 0.96
C ASP A 68 4.00 13.26 0.54
N PHE A 69 2.77 12.75 0.64
CA PHE A 69 1.55 13.46 0.30
C PHE A 69 0.77 13.96 1.54
N GLY A 70 1.32 13.73 2.74
CA GLY A 70 0.71 14.11 4.01
C GLY A 70 1.17 15.46 4.55
N SER A 71 0.50 15.94 5.60
CA SER A 71 0.96 17.03 6.46
C SER A 71 1.28 16.48 7.86
N ALA A 72 2.28 17.07 8.53
CA ALA A 72 2.77 16.54 9.80
C ALA A 72 1.97 17.07 10.98
N ASN A 73 1.29 16.18 11.71
CA ASN A 73 0.68 16.46 13.00
C ASN A 73 1.02 15.33 13.97
N LYS A 74 1.44 15.66 15.20
CA LYS A 74 1.81 14.69 16.23
C LYS A 74 0.83 14.78 17.39
N ILE A 75 0.16 13.67 17.68
CA ILE A 75 -0.75 13.55 18.83
C ILE A 75 -0.21 12.40 19.68
N LYS A 76 0.07 12.68 20.95
CA LYS A 76 0.45 11.66 21.94
C LYS A 76 -0.72 11.50 22.90
N ARG A 77 -1.24 10.28 23.03
CA ARG A 77 -2.16 9.94 24.12
C ARG A 77 -1.33 9.43 25.29
N GLU A 78 -1.60 9.91 26.49
CA GLU A 78 -1.06 9.32 27.71
C GLU A 78 -1.85 8.04 28.00
N SER A 79 -1.13 6.96 28.29
CA SER A 79 -1.72 5.74 28.82
C SER A 79 -2.25 6.05 30.22
N ALA A 80 -3.53 5.74 30.47
CA ALA A 80 -4.16 5.87 31.78
C ALA A 80 -3.53 4.93 32.82
#